data_AF-A0A0L0EX94-F1
#
_entry.id   AF-A0A0L0EX94-F1
#
_cell.length_a   1.000
_cell.length_b   1.000
_cell.length_c   1.000
_cell.angle_alpha   90.00
_cell.angle_beta   90.00
_cell.angle_gamma   90.00
#
_symmetry.space_group_name_H-M   'P 1'
#
loop_
_entity.id
_entity.type
_entity.pdbx_description
1 polymer ?
#
loop_
_entity_poly.entity_id
_entity_poly.type
_entity_poly.pdbx_seq_one_letter_code
_entity_poly.pdbx_strand_id
1 'polypeptide(L)'
;MPRKRFLFIALFLPLVANAEVMGGRSITTTVNGVKSSKTYDLAIPDSVARSQPDFDPLNNISMPMEKAIHKAEVAFLKKTGQKYYQIKSVSLRPFHSNRKSWYYDIFIGKTRLAVLSSGQVVFEKERK
;
A
#
# COMPACT_ATOMS: atom_id res chain seq x y z
N MET A 1 -33.42 -47.86 -4.91
CA MET A 1 -33.10 -46.56 -5.53
C MET A 1 -32.01 -45.87 -4.72
N PRO A 2 -30.77 -45.71 -5.21
CA PRO A 2 -29.69 -45.08 -4.45
C PRO A 2 -29.65 -43.56 -4.66
N ARG A 3 -29.61 -42.80 -3.56
CA ARG A 3 -29.42 -41.34 -3.55
C ARG A 3 -27.95 -41.01 -3.83
N LYS A 4 -27.68 -40.32 -4.94
CA LYS A 4 -26.36 -39.75 -5.25
C LYS A 4 -26.06 -38.62 -4.25
N ARG A 5 -25.07 -38.82 -3.38
CA ARG A 5 -24.49 -37.75 -2.55
C ARG A 5 -23.54 -36.94 -3.44
N PHE A 6 -23.91 -35.71 -3.76
CA PHE A 6 -22.99 -34.75 -4.34
C PHE A 6 -22.03 -34.27 -3.25
N LEU A 7 -20.77 -34.64 -3.38
CA LEU A 7 -19.68 -34.11 -2.58
C LEU A 7 -19.35 -32.71 -3.12
N PHE A 8 -19.81 -31.67 -2.42
CA PHE A 8 -19.34 -30.30 -2.67
C PHE A 8 -17.92 -30.16 -2.12
N ILE A 9 -16.93 -30.26 -3.00
CA ILE A 9 -15.56 -29.84 -2.68
C ILE A 9 -15.52 -28.32 -2.86
N ALA A 10 -15.59 -27.59 -1.74
CA ALA A 10 -15.28 -26.16 -1.73
C ALA A 10 -13.77 -25.99 -1.89
N LEU A 11 -13.32 -25.63 -3.08
CA LEU A 11 -11.93 -25.20 -3.33
C LEU A 11 -11.69 -23.86 -2.61
N PHE A 12 -11.01 -23.91 -1.47
CA PHE A 12 -10.40 -22.73 -0.86
C PHE A 12 -9.15 -22.36 -1.68
N LEU A 13 -9.30 -21.44 -2.63
CA LEU A 13 -8.18 -20.79 -3.31
C LEU A 13 -7.59 -19.71 -2.38
N PRO A 14 -6.29 -19.74 -2.05
CA PRO A 14 -5.65 -18.64 -1.32
C PRO A 14 -5.55 -17.41 -2.22
N LEU A 15 -6.39 -16.41 -1.93
CA LEU A 15 -6.60 -15.19 -2.72
C LEU A 15 -5.54 -14.10 -2.46
N VAL A 16 -4.25 -14.46 -2.42
CA VAL A 16 -3.15 -13.50 -2.12
C VAL A 16 -2.11 -13.39 -3.25
N ALA A 17 -2.34 -14.04 -4.39
CA ALA A 17 -1.41 -14.00 -5.53
C ALA A 17 -1.47 -12.71 -6.37
N ASN A 18 -2.45 -11.82 -6.16
CA ASN A 18 -2.72 -10.67 -7.04
C ASN A 18 -2.47 -9.30 -6.38
N ALA A 19 -1.47 -9.21 -5.50
CA ALA A 19 -1.05 -7.94 -4.92
C ALA A 19 0.32 -7.51 -5.44
N GLU A 20 0.40 -6.32 -6.02
CA GLU A 20 1.65 -5.69 -6.39
C GLU A 20 2.42 -5.36 -5.10
N VAL A 21 3.51 -6.08 -4.84
CA VAL A 21 4.45 -5.75 -3.77
C VAL A 21 5.32 -4.59 -4.26
N MET A 22 4.97 -3.37 -3.87
CA MET A 22 5.64 -2.13 -4.34
C MET A 22 6.93 -1.82 -3.56
N GLY A 23 7.62 -2.88 -3.15
CA GLY A 23 8.82 -2.87 -2.31
C GLY A 23 8.52 -3.12 -0.83
N GLY A 24 9.36 -3.96 -0.22
CA GLY A 24 9.38 -4.23 1.21
C GLY A 24 10.56 -3.52 1.89
N ARG A 25 10.35 -3.02 3.11
CA ARG A 25 11.45 -2.58 3.98
C ARG A 25 11.62 -3.59 5.12
N SER A 26 12.86 -3.89 5.49
CA SER A 26 13.13 -4.62 6.74
C SER A 26 13.60 -3.62 7.79
N ILE A 27 12.94 -3.62 8.94
CA ILE A 27 13.38 -2.85 10.11
C ILE A 27 13.94 -3.86 11.11
N THR A 28 15.24 -3.78 11.35
CA THR A 28 15.91 -4.55 12.40
C THR A 28 15.97 -3.73 13.68
N THR A 29 15.39 -4.26 14.76
CA THR A 29 15.46 -3.69 16.10
C THR A 29 16.08 -4.68 17.07
N THR A 30 16.98 -4.20 17.92
CA THR A 30 17.57 -5.00 19.00
C THR A 30 16.85 -4.66 20.31
N VAL A 31 16.25 -5.65 20.97
CA VAL A 31 15.63 -5.50 22.30
C VAL A 31 16.26 -6.55 23.21
N ASN A 32 16.81 -6.13 24.36
CA ASN A 32 17.49 -7.02 25.31
C ASN A 32 18.59 -7.89 24.70
N GLY A 33 19.37 -7.34 23.76
CA GLY A 33 20.45 -8.06 23.06
C GLY A 33 19.98 -9.02 21.95
N VAL A 34 18.68 -9.24 21.80
CA VAL A 34 18.11 -10.07 20.73
C VAL A 34 17.75 -9.20 19.53
N LYS A 35 18.34 -9.50 18.37
CA LYS A 35 17.99 -8.87 17.10
C LYS A 35 16.68 -9.46 16.59
N SER A 36 15.71 -8.60 16.32
CA SER A 36 14.46 -8.94 15.66
C SER A 36 14.34 -8.13 14.38
N SER A 37 13.97 -8.77 13.29
CA SER A 37 13.73 -8.10 12.01
C SER A 37 12.27 -8.24 11.63
N LYS A 38 11.63 -7.12 11.31
CA LYS A 38 10.26 -7.06 10.82
C LYS A 38 10.25 -6.53 9.41
N THR A 39 9.65 -7.28 8.50
CA THR A 39 9.46 -6.85 7.11
C THR A 39 8.11 -6.15 7.00
N TYR A 40 8.10 -4.96 6.39
CA TYR A 40 6.89 -4.21 6.07
C TYR A 40 6.78 -4.07 4.57
N ASP A 41 5.66 -4.51 4.01
CA ASP A 41 5.38 -4.43 2.59
C ASP A 41 4.29 -3.38 2.33
N LEU A 42 4.53 -2.53 1.34
CA LEU A 42 3.49 -1.69 0.77
C LEU A 42 2.89 -2.44 -0.42
N ALA A 43 1.74 -3.07 -0.19
CA ALA A 43 1.07 -3.88 -1.20
C ALA A 43 -0.20 -3.18 -1.69
N ILE A 44 -0.29 -2.94 -3.00
CA ILE A 44 -1.50 -2.44 -3.66
C ILE A 44 -2.00 -3.54 -4.58
N PRO A 45 -3.27 -3.97 -4.47
CA PRO A 45 -3.83 -4.96 -5.39
C PRO A 45 -3.73 -4.51 -6.84
N ASP A 46 -3.34 -5.41 -7.75
CA ASP A 46 -3.26 -5.12 -9.19
C ASP A 46 -4.59 -4.60 -9.74
N SER A 47 -5.71 -5.07 -9.20
CA SER A 47 -7.04 -4.60 -9.56
C SER A 47 -7.24 -3.10 -9.27
N VAL A 48 -6.68 -2.62 -8.15
CA VAL A 48 -6.74 -1.20 -7.76
C VAL A 48 -5.74 -0.37 -8.56
N ALA A 49 -4.56 -0.91 -8.82
CA ALA A 49 -3.53 -0.25 -9.62
C ALA A 49 -4.00 -0.03 -11.07
N ARG A 50 -4.58 -1.06 -11.70
CA ARG A 50 -5.12 -0.99 -13.07
C ARG A 50 -6.37 -0.15 -13.21
N SER A 51 -7.11 0.09 -12.11
CA SER A 51 -8.28 0.98 -12.13
C SER A 51 -7.94 2.45 -11.94
N GLN A 52 -6.67 2.80 -11.68
CA GLN A 52 -6.27 4.19 -11.58
C GLN A 52 -6.28 4.85 -12.96
N PRO A 53 -6.63 6.14 -13.06
CA PRO A 53 -6.54 6.87 -14.30
C PRO A 53 -5.09 6.97 -14.77
N ASP A 54 -4.89 6.89 -16.08
CA ASP A 54 -3.62 7.20 -16.71
C ASP A 54 -3.37 8.71 -16.62
N PHE A 55 -2.14 9.11 -16.28
CA PHE A 55 -1.72 10.51 -16.39
C PHE A 55 -0.21 10.63 -16.59
N ASP A 56 0.20 11.70 -17.26
CA ASP A 56 1.59 12.02 -17.49
C ASP A 56 2.06 13.06 -16.45
N PRO A 57 2.96 12.72 -15.53
CA PRO A 57 3.38 13.64 -14.47
C PRO A 57 4.13 14.87 -14.99
N LEU A 58 4.63 14.86 -16.22
CA LEU A 58 5.31 16.01 -16.83
C LEU A 58 4.32 17.02 -17.42
N ASN A 59 3.12 16.56 -17.81
CA ASN A 59 2.15 17.36 -18.56
C ASN A 59 0.85 17.62 -17.79
N ASN A 60 0.41 16.68 -16.95
CA ASN A 60 -0.82 16.78 -16.18
C ASN A 60 -0.79 15.88 -14.93
N ILE A 61 -0.75 16.48 -13.75
CA ILE A 61 -0.79 15.73 -12.49
C ILE A 61 -2.25 15.57 -12.04
N SER A 62 -2.72 14.31 -11.96
CA SER A 62 -4.10 13.99 -11.57
C SER A 62 -4.49 14.54 -10.19
N MET A 63 -3.53 14.60 -9.24
CA MET A 63 -3.71 15.18 -7.92
C MET A 63 -2.49 16.03 -7.55
N PRO A 64 -2.65 17.33 -7.23
CA PRO A 64 -1.54 18.15 -6.73
C PRO A 64 -0.87 17.55 -5.49
N MET A 65 0.44 17.75 -5.37
CA MET A 65 1.25 17.17 -4.29
C MET A 65 0.77 17.58 -2.91
N GLU A 66 0.36 18.83 -2.73
CA GLU A 66 -0.15 19.38 -1.47
C GLU A 66 -1.42 18.65 -1.03
N LYS A 67 -2.30 18.33 -1.99
CA LYS A 67 -3.53 17.57 -1.72
C LYS A 67 -3.23 16.13 -1.35
N ALA A 68 -2.22 15.52 -1.98
CA ALA A 68 -1.77 14.17 -1.64
C ALA A 68 -1.14 14.13 -0.23
N ILE A 69 -0.30 15.11 0.10
CA ILE A 69 0.29 15.28 1.42
C ILE A 69 -0.83 15.43 2.47
N HIS A 70 -1.78 16.35 2.25
CA HIS A 70 -2.87 16.56 3.20
C HIS A 70 -3.68 15.28 3.46
N LYS A 71 -3.99 14.50 2.42
CA LYS A 71 -4.66 13.20 2.56
C LYS A 71 -3.84 12.20 3.37
N ALA A 72 -2.54 12.14 3.15
CA ALA A 72 -1.63 11.29 3.89
C ALA A 72 -1.59 11.66 5.38
N GLU A 73 -1.50 12.95 5.69
CA GLU A 73 -1.46 13.47 7.06
C GLU A 73 -2.73 13.10 7.82
N VAL A 74 -3.90 13.41 7.26
CA VAL A 74 -5.19 13.10 7.88
C VAL A 74 -5.33 11.60 8.14
N ALA A 75 -4.96 10.76 7.15
CA ALA A 75 -5.00 9.31 7.31
C ALA A 75 -4.02 8.82 8.40
N PHE A 76 -2.81 9.38 8.44
CA PHE A 76 -1.78 9.01 9.40
C PHE A 76 -2.16 9.36 10.84
N LEU A 77 -2.65 10.59 11.05
CA LEU A 77 -3.12 11.07 12.35
C LEU A 77 -4.29 10.21 12.84
N LYS A 78 -5.25 9.91 11.97
CA LYS A 78 -6.40 9.05 12.30
C LYS A 78 -5.98 7.62 12.68
N LYS A 79 -4.97 7.06 11.99
CA LYS A 79 -4.51 5.68 12.25
C LYS A 79 -3.67 5.55 13.50
N THR A 80 -2.82 6.54 13.79
CA THR A 80 -1.83 6.45 14.88
C THR A 80 -2.26 7.14 16.17
N GLY A 81 -3.21 8.07 16.11
CA GLY A 81 -3.61 8.89 17.25
C GLY A 81 -2.54 9.91 17.69
N GLN A 82 -1.48 10.09 16.91
CA GLN A 82 -0.43 11.05 17.21
C GLN A 82 -0.89 12.49 16.96
N LYS A 83 -0.34 13.46 17.69
CA LYS A 83 -0.58 14.91 17.47
C LYS A 83 0.48 15.56 16.60
N TYR A 84 1.66 14.96 16.52
CA TYR A 84 2.82 15.48 15.82
C TYR A 84 3.33 14.41 14.86
N TYR A 85 3.79 14.84 13.70
CA TYR A 85 4.39 14.00 12.69
C TYR A 85 5.43 14.80 11.91
N GLN A 86 6.30 14.07 11.22
CA GLN A 86 7.28 14.66 10.32
C GLN A 86 7.24 13.91 9.00
N ILE A 87 6.98 14.62 7.91
CA ILE A 87 7.13 14.09 6.56
C ILE A 87 8.63 14.00 6.28
N LYS A 88 9.12 12.80 5.96
CA LYS A 88 10.52 12.55 5.64
C LYS A 88 10.82 12.62 4.15
N SER A 89 9.89 12.10 3.35
CA SER A 89 10.03 12.10 1.90
C SER A 89 8.67 11.97 1.23
N VAL A 90 8.57 12.57 0.05
CA VAL A 90 7.44 12.46 -0.86
C VAL A 90 8.04 12.14 -2.22
N SER A 91 7.55 11.09 -2.88
CA SER A 91 7.99 10.72 -4.22
C SER A 91 6.80 10.30 -5.06
N LEU A 92 6.77 10.71 -6.32
CA LEU A 92 5.78 10.26 -7.29
C LEU A 92 6.33 9.01 -8.00
N ARG A 93 5.56 7.92 -8.04
CA ARG A 93 6.01 6.64 -8.61
C ARG A 93 4.97 6.05 -9.55
N PRO A 94 5.39 5.44 -10.66
CA PRO A 94 4.46 4.70 -11.52
C PRO A 94 4.09 3.37 -10.87
N PHE A 95 2.89 2.85 -11.14
CA PHE A 95 2.59 1.46 -10.79
C PHE A 95 3.38 0.51 -11.68
N HIS A 96 3.82 -0.63 -11.14
CA HIS A 96 4.50 -1.65 -11.92
C HIS A 96 3.52 -2.33 -12.89
N SER A 97 2.30 -2.63 -12.42
CA SER A 97 1.23 -3.25 -13.22
C SER A 97 0.60 -2.33 -14.26
N ASN A 98 0.65 -1.01 -14.07
CA ASN A 98 0.29 -0.01 -15.08
C ASN A 98 1.23 1.21 -15.01
N ARG A 99 2.24 1.27 -15.88
CA ARG A 99 3.25 2.34 -15.89
C ARG A 99 2.72 3.72 -16.30
N LYS A 100 1.49 3.80 -16.80
CA LYS A 100 0.83 5.06 -17.17
C LYS A 100 0.03 5.67 -16.02
N SER A 101 -0.20 4.90 -14.96
CA SER A 101 -0.78 5.41 -13.72
C SER A 101 0.31 5.61 -12.68
N TRP A 102 0.10 6.55 -11.77
CA TRP A 102 1.07 6.89 -10.73
C TRP A 102 0.40 7.07 -9.38
N TYR A 103 1.21 7.05 -8.32
CA TYR A 103 0.80 7.30 -6.94
C TYR A 103 1.90 8.05 -6.19
N TYR A 104 1.53 8.74 -5.11
CA TYR A 104 2.48 9.35 -4.20
C TYR A 104 2.90 8.35 -3.12
N ASP A 105 4.20 8.05 -3.06
CA ASP A 105 4.86 7.30 -1.99
C ASP A 105 5.41 8.27 -0.96
N ILE A 106 4.84 8.24 0.25
CA ILE A 106 5.09 9.21 1.31
C ILE A 106 5.58 8.48 2.56
N PHE A 107 6.64 9.01 3.16
CA PHE A 107 7.14 8.57 4.46
C PHE A 107 6.78 9.59 5.52
N ILE A 108 6.00 9.16 6.52
CA ILE A 108 5.69 9.96 7.71
C ILE A 108 6.30 9.26 8.93
N GLY A 109 7.28 9.90 9.57
CA GLY A 109 8.04 9.33 10.67
C GLY A 109 8.77 8.04 10.27
N LYS A 110 8.29 6.89 10.74
CA LYS A 110 8.81 5.57 10.34
C LYS A 110 7.89 4.83 9.36
N THR A 111 6.71 5.36 9.06
CA THR A 111 5.64 4.68 8.32
C THR A 111 5.66 5.04 6.84
N ARG A 112 5.56 4.06 5.94
CA ARG A 112 5.22 4.25 4.51
C ARG A 112 3.72 4.29 4.33
N LEU A 113 3.29 5.14 3.41
CA LEU A 113 1.96 5.07 2.83
C LEU A 113 2.01 5.47 1.35
N ALA A 114 1.09 4.92 0.57
CA ALA A 114 0.79 5.37 -0.78
C ALA A 114 -0.51 6.17 -0.79
N VAL A 115 -0.54 7.28 -1.51
CA VAL A 115 -1.76 8.02 -1.86
C VAL A 115 -2.02 7.86 -3.35
N LEU A 116 -3.14 7.25 -3.70
CA LEU A 116 -3.52 6.98 -5.09
C LEU A 116 -4.19 8.21 -5.71
N SER A 117 -4.27 8.27 -7.04
CA SER A 117 -4.97 9.35 -7.75
C SER A 117 -6.44 9.48 -7.35
N SER A 118 -7.09 8.37 -7.02
CA SER A 118 -8.44 8.34 -6.42
C SER A 118 -8.53 9.03 -5.04
N GLY A 119 -7.40 9.28 -4.38
CA GLY A 119 -7.31 9.82 -3.03
C GLY A 119 -7.44 8.78 -1.93
N GLN A 120 -7.47 7.50 -2.27
CA GLN A 120 -7.31 6.39 -1.33
C GLN A 120 -5.89 6.38 -0.75
N VAL A 121 -5.79 6.08 0.55
CA VAL A 121 -4.50 5.95 1.25
C VAL A 121 -4.27 4.50 1.65
N VAL A 122 -3.14 3.94 1.23
CA VAL A 122 -2.74 2.57 1.54
C VAL A 122 -1.52 2.61 2.44
N PHE A 123 -1.58 1.96 3.60
CA PHE A 123 -0.45 1.87 4.52
C PHE A 123 0.37 0.62 4.24
N GLU A 124 1.67 0.68 4.54
CA GLU A 124 2.47 -0.54 4.66
C GLU A 124 1.89 -1.46 5.75
N LYS A 125 2.09 -2.76 5.57
CA LYS A 125 1.66 -3.82 6.50
C LYS A 125 2.85 -4.68 6.88
N GLU A 126 2.94 -5.05 8.15
CA GLU A 126 3.91 -6.03 8.61
C GLU A 126 3.62 -7.39 7.95
N ARG A 127 4.64 -7.98 7.32
CA ARG A 127 4.57 -9.33 6.78
C ARG A 127 4.76 -10.31 7.94
N LYS A 128 3.73 -11.11 8.21
CA LYS A 128 3.76 -12.18 9.22
C LYS A 128 4.35 -13.45 8.64
#